data_AF-A0A1S2LE99-F1
#
_entry.id   AF-A0A1S2LE99-F1
#
_cell.length_a   1.000
_cell.length_b   1.000
_cell.length_c   1.000
_cell.angle_alpha   90.00
_cell.angle_beta   90.00
_cell.angle_gamma   90.00
#
_symmetry.space_group_name_H-M   'P 1'
#
loop_
_entity.id
_entity.type
_entity.pdbx_description
1 polymer ?
#
loop_
_entity_poly.entity_id
_entity_poly.type
_entity_poly.pdbx_seq_one_letter_code
_entity_poly.pdbx_strand_id
1 'polypeptide(L)' 'MSDDNSSFRDMNLIEKVIAVTAIIFLIVFSISFALGIVYFGFAGIFSLLGVKYDSFYSLLIFVLIYYIVGIITDLG' A
#
# COMPACT_ATOMS: atom_id res chain seq x y z
N MET A 1 -35.47 -13.95 -8.58
CA MET A 1 -34.01 -13.76 -8.57
C MET A 1 -33.54 -13.94 -10.00
N SER A 2 -33.13 -12.87 -10.66
CA SER A 2 -32.46 -12.97 -11.96
C SER A 2 -30.98 -13.17 -11.68
N ASP A 3 -30.50 -14.39 -11.94
CA ASP A 3 -29.08 -14.74 -11.85
C ASP A 3 -28.30 -13.91 -12.88
N ASP A 4 -27.58 -12.89 -12.42
CA ASP A 4 -26.71 -12.03 -13.21
C ASP A 4 -25.32 -12.67 -13.39
N ASN A 5 -25.28 -13.93 -13.81
CA ASN A 5 -24.01 -14.58 -14.15
C ASN A 5 -23.46 -14.07 -15.49
N SER A 6 -23.25 -12.75 -15.58
CA SER A 6 -22.56 -12.09 -16.69
C SER A 6 -21.08 -12.39 -16.55
N SER A 7 -20.59 -13.27 -17.41
CA SER A 7 -19.17 -13.62 -17.42
C SER A 7 -18.35 -12.36 -17.68
N PHE A 8 -17.15 -12.26 -17.10
CA PHE A 8 -16.16 -11.22 -17.44
C PHE A 8 -15.87 -11.12 -18.95
N ARG A 9 -16.22 -12.16 -19.72
CA ARG A 9 -16.12 -12.22 -21.18
C ARG A 9 -17.24 -11.46 -21.89
N ASP A 10 -18.39 -11.29 -21.24
CA ASP A 10 -19.60 -10.68 -21.80
C ASP A 10 -19.76 -9.20 -21.40
N MET A 11 -18.86 -8.69 -20.54
CA MET A 11 -18.81 -7.30 -20.12
C MET A 11 -18.37 -6.36 -21.25
N ASN A 12 -18.95 -5.17 -21.28
CA ASN A 12 -18.55 -4.14 -22.23
C ASN A 12 -17.10 -3.68 -21.95
N LEU A 13 -16.37 -3.24 -22.97
CA LEU A 13 -14.94 -2.88 -22.84
C LEU A 13 -14.69 -1.83 -21.74
N ILE A 14 -15.62 -0.88 -21.58
CA ILE A 14 -15.55 0.15 -20.54
C ILE A 14 -15.69 -0.45 -19.13
N GLU A 15 -16.67 -1.33 -18.93
CA GLU A 15 -16.91 -1.99 -17.64
C GLU A 15 -15.71 -2.83 -17.22
N LYS A 16 -15.11 -3.55 -18.19
CA LYS A 16 -13.91 -4.34 -17.97
C LYS A 16 -12.72 -3.48 -17.54
N VAL A 17 -12.51 -2.32 -18.18
CA VAL A 17 -11.44 -1.38 -17.80
C VAL A 17 -11.66 -0.80 -16.40
N ILE A 18 -12.90 -0.43 -16.07
CA ILE A 18 -13.25 0.07 -14.74
C ILE A 18 -12.98 -1.00 -13.68
N ALA A 19 -13.41 -2.25 -13.91
CA ALA A 19 -13.20 -3.34 -12.99
C ALA A 19 -11.70 -3.61 -12.73
N VAL A 20 -10.89 -3.69 -13.79
CA VAL A 20 -9.43 -3.89 -13.67
C VAL A 20 -8.78 -2.72 -12.94
N THR A 21 -9.17 -1.48 -13.27
CA THR A 21 -8.63 -0.27 -12.62
C THR A 21 -8.96 -0.24 -11.14
N ALA A 22 -10.20 -0.58 -10.77
CA ALA A 22 -10.63 -0.65 -9.38
C ALA A 22 -9.84 -1.69 -8.57
N ILE A 23 -9.58 -2.87 -9.16
CA ILE A 23 -8.78 -3.92 -8.52
C ILE A 23 -7.34 -3.45 -8.31
N ILE A 24 -6.70 -2.89 -9.34
CA ILE A 24 -5.33 -2.37 -9.24
C ILE A 24 -5.28 -1.26 -8.18
N PHE A 25 -6.24 -0.34 -8.21
CA PHE A 25 -6.33 0.74 -7.24
C PHE A 25 -6.48 0.21 -5.82
N LEU A 26 -7.32 -0.80 -5.60
CA LEU A 26 -7.49 -1.43 -4.30
C LEU A 26 -6.18 -2.06 -3.80
N ILE A 27 -5.46 -2.79 -4.66
CA ILE A 27 -4.18 -3.42 -4.29
C ILE A 27 -3.15 -2.34 -3.91
N VAL A 28 -2.97 -1.34 -4.77
CA VAL A 28 -2.01 -0.24 -4.53
C VAL A 28 -2.39 0.54 -3.28
N PHE A 29 -3.67 0.88 -3.11
CA PHE A 29 -4.17 1.59 -1.95
C PHE A 29 -3.94 0.80 -0.66
N SER A 30 -4.20 -0.51 -0.66
CA SER A 30 -3.98 -1.36 0.50
C SER A 30 -2.51 -1.37 0.93
N ILE A 31 -1.58 -1.53 -0.02
CA ILE A 31 -0.13 -1.52 0.26
C ILE A 31 0.31 -0.13 0.75
N SER A 32 -0.10 0.94 0.08
CA SER A 32 0.22 2.31 0.48
C SER A 32 -0.35 2.67 1.85
N PHE A 33 -1.56 2.19 2.17
CA PHE A 33 -2.19 2.41 3.45
C PHE A 33 -1.43 1.71 4.59
N ALA A 34 -1.04 0.45 4.39
CA ALA A 34 -0.20 -0.27 5.34
C ALA A 34 1.16 0.42 5.56
N LEU A 35 1.82 0.84 4.49
CA LEU A 35 3.06 1.63 4.58
C LEU A 35 2.85 2.97 5.30
N GLY A 36 1.73 3.63 5.04
CA GLY A 36 1.35 4.89 5.69
C GLY A 36 1.24 4.75 7.20
N ILE A 37 0.60 3.68 7.70
CA ILE A 37 0.50 3.40 9.14
C ILE A 37 1.89 3.30 9.77
N VAL A 38 2.78 2.51 9.18
CA VAL A 38 4.15 2.33 9.69
C VAL A 38 4.92 3.66 9.65
N TYR A 39 4.80 4.41 8.55
CA TYR A 39 5.43 5.71 8.39
C TYR A 39 4.97 6.71 9.46
N PHE A 40 3.65 6.86 9.67
CA PHE A 40 3.13 7.76 10.69
C PHE A 40 3.46 7.29 12.12
N GLY A 41 3.54 5.97 12.34
CA GLY A 41 4.01 5.41 13.60
C GLY A 41 5.44 5.85 13.92
N PHE A 42 6.37 5.70 12.98
CA PHE A 42 7.74 6.18 13.15
C PHE A 42 7.84 7.70 13.23
N ALA A 43 7.05 8.44 12.45
CA ALA A 43 7.00 9.90 12.55
C ALA A 43 6.62 10.34 13.98
N GLY A 44 5.61 9.69 14.57
CA GLY A 44 5.19 9.93 15.95
C GLY A 44 6.29 9.58 16.96
N ILE A 45 6.87 8.38 16.86
CA ILE A 45 7.94 7.94 17.76
C ILE A 45 9.15 8.88 17.66
N PHE A 46 9.57 9.25 16.44
CA PHE A 46 10.70 10.15 16.23
C PHE A 46 10.43 11.54 16.79
N SER A 47 9.20 12.03 16.66
CA SER A 47 8.79 13.29 17.29
C SER A 47 8.86 13.23 18.81
N LEU A 48 8.48 12.11 19.44
CA LEU A 48 8.56 11.92 20.89
C LEU A 48 10.00 11.79 21.38
N LEU A 49 10.86 11.12 20.60
CA LEU A 49 12.28 10.89 20.93
C LEU A 49 13.17 12.08 20.55
N GLY A 50 12.64 13.12 19.92
CA GLY A 50 13.42 14.27 19.44
C GLY A 50 14.34 13.95 18.26
N VAL A 51 14.10 12.84 17.56
CA VAL A 51 14.85 12.45 16.36
C VAL A 51 14.48 13.38 15.21
N LYS A 52 15.48 14.09 14.68
CA LYS A 52 15.31 14.95 13.50
C LYS A 52 15.61 14.16 12.23
N TYR A 53 14.77 14.35 11.24
CA TYR A 53 14.99 13.88 9.86
C TYR A 53 14.86 15.09 8.93
N ASP A 54 15.72 15.15 7.92
CA ASP A 54 15.83 16.35 7.07
C ASP A 54 14.63 16.54 6.14
N SER A 55 13.92 15.46 5.79
CA SER A 55 12.79 15.52 4.87
C SER A 55 11.83 14.35 5.03
N PHE A 56 10.63 14.48 4.45
CA PHE A 56 9.68 13.38 4.31
C PHE A 56 10.30 12.16 3.61
N TYR A 57 11.19 12.38 2.63
CA TYR A 57 11.89 11.31 1.92
C TYR A 57 12.86 10.54 2.82
N SER A 58 13.51 11.22 3.77
CA SER A 58 14.43 10.60 4.73
C SER A 58 13.71 9.62 5.66
N LEU A 59 12.48 9.94 6.07
CA LEU A 59 11.67 9.03 6.85
C LEU A 59 11.09 7.89 5.99
N LEU A 60 10.73 8.19 4.74
CA LEU A 60 10.17 7.20 3.82
C LEU A 60 11.22 6.12 3.46
N ILE A 61 12.45 6.53 3.14
CA ILE A 61 13.54 5.59 2.86
C ILE A 61 13.87 4.73 4.09
N PHE A 62 13.82 5.31 5.29
CA PHE A 62 14.01 4.58 6.54
C PHE A 62 12.97 3.48 6.71
N VAL A 63 11.68 3.79 6.48
CA VAL A 63 10.59 2.82 6.57
C VAL A 63 10.75 1.71 5.53
N LEU A 64 11.15 2.03 4.29
CA LEU A 64 11.41 1.04 3.25
C LEU A 64 12.57 0.10 3.63
N ILE A 65 13.67 0.65 4.12
CA ILE A 65 14.82 -0.15 4.57
C ILE A 65 14.41 -1.03 5.76
N TYR A 66 13.67 -0.50 6.73
CA TYR A 66 13.14 -1.26 7.86
C TYR A 66 12.30 -2.46 7.37
N TYR A 67 11.47 -2.27 6.35
CA TYR A 67 10.68 -3.35 5.76
C TYR A 67 11.55 -4.40 5.06
N ILE A 68 12.55 -3.98 4.26
CA ILE A 68 13.51 -4.88 3.59
C ILE A 68 14.29 -5.71 4.61
N VAL A 69 14.81 -5.07 5.67
CA VAL A 69 15.54 -5.75 6.74
C VAL A 69 14.62 -6.74 7.46
N GLY A 70 13.37 -6.36 7.73
CA GLY A 70 12.35 -7.26 8.30
C GLY A 70 12.15 -8.52 7.46
N ILE A 71 11.97 -8.37 6.13
CA ILE A 71 11.81 -9.50 5.20
C ILE A 71 13.05 -10.40 5.21
N ILE A 72 14.25 -9.83 5.17
CA ILE A 72 15.49 -10.61 5.20
C ILE A 72 15.62 -11.38 6.52
N THR A 73 15.28 -10.75 7.64
CA THR A 73 15.40 -11.35 8.97
C THR A 73 14.35 -12.43 9.22
N ASP A 74 13.15 -12.29 8.65
CA ASP A 74 12.09 -13.31 8.71
C ASP A 74 12.43 -14.55 7.88
N LEU A 75 13.16 -14.38 6.77
CA LEU A 75 13.55 -15.46 5.87
C LEU A 75 14.83 -16.21 6.31
N GLY A 76 15.62 -15.64 7.22
CA GLY A 76 16.95 -16.11 7.62
C GLY A 76 17.01 -17.04 8.83
#